data_AF-A0AAW3D3Z3-F1
#
_entry.id   AF-A0AAW3D3Z3-F1
#
_cell.length_a   1.000
_cell.length_b   1.000
_cell.length_c   1.000
_cell.angle_alpha   90.00
_cell.angle_beta   90.00
_cell.angle_gamma   90.00
#
_symmetry.space_group_name_H-M   'P 1'
#
loop_
_entity.id
_entity.type
_entity.pdbx_description
1 polymer ?
#
loop_
_entity_poly.entity_id
_entity_poly.type
_entity_poly.pdbx_seq_one_letter_code
_entity_poly.pdbx_strand_id
1 'polypeptide(L)'
;MFLERIYWEDGLRLDSDILDKSNLSVLERLSTASYLPANLNKGIVSFDLDVESLQTGLILIKDLKLYLDEKNFVFYDKSYPLSLQIMTDKLSDEIPLFLNIREKVIEKNGIKYIYNQLSLSLEHSYGFKHSIQIALFRLDRGRLVPEIYDFPLLTLNHYYLGDIFVKLNRTVSELKSFNRFVFSASRSYASILLVFLINKLERELKFAESNRANSYPKQIFDLIDDIYSLIQLNLDKVEELDSIEFDFQKPLTKLNLLADRLLTLCEYRKINNFIRFELHGKKYICESFPEEFFVATRYYLFLKRKATAPANVRFENKNALRITSISRNKNIVALSLSGVKLVDVECSMINFTTRFDNIDAIYEIQKGSEWDFILADSSAVFTAFEGSENFDFFIAFS
;
A
#
# COMPACT_ATOMS: atom_id res chain seq x y z
N MET A 1 36.72 -15.39 22.82
CA MET A 1 37.96 -16.15 23.03
C MET A 1 38.85 -15.80 21.83
N PHE A 2 40.13 -15.46 22.00
CA PHE A 2 41.00 -15.19 20.84
C PHE A 2 41.56 -16.53 20.37
N LEU A 3 41.21 -16.99 19.15
CA LEU A 3 41.83 -18.20 18.58
C LEU A 3 43.30 -17.94 18.25
N GLU A 4 44.19 -18.82 18.73
CA GLU A 4 45.62 -18.80 18.40
C GLU A 4 45.83 -19.03 16.90
N ARG A 5 46.73 -18.22 16.31
CA ARG A 5 47.11 -18.35 14.90
C ARG A 5 47.89 -19.65 14.71
N ILE A 6 47.53 -20.43 13.71
CA ILE A 6 48.31 -21.62 13.33
C ILE A 6 49.61 -21.18 12.67
N TYR A 7 50.72 -21.67 13.22
CA TYR A 7 52.05 -21.55 12.64
C TYR A 7 52.31 -22.80 11.80
N TRP A 8 52.31 -22.63 10.48
CA TRP A 8 52.64 -23.70 9.54
C TRP A 8 54.17 -23.76 9.43
N GLU A 9 54.76 -24.83 9.95
CA GLU A 9 56.21 -25.07 9.95
C GLU A 9 56.53 -26.36 9.19
N ASP A 10 57.73 -26.43 8.59
CA ASP A 10 58.19 -27.65 7.91
C ASP A 10 58.30 -28.81 8.91
N GLY A 11 57.65 -29.93 8.58
CA GLY A 11 57.58 -31.10 9.46
C GLY A 11 56.46 -31.06 10.51
N LEU A 12 55.59 -30.05 10.50
CA LEU A 12 54.39 -30.02 11.35
C LEU A 12 53.52 -31.25 11.07
N ARG A 13 53.16 -31.97 12.14
CA ARG A 13 52.26 -33.12 12.05
C ARG A 13 50.86 -32.65 11.65
N LEU A 14 50.29 -33.23 10.60
CA LEU A 14 48.90 -32.98 10.23
C LEU A 14 47.98 -33.94 11.01
N ASP A 15 47.19 -33.40 11.92
CA ASP A 15 46.15 -34.11 12.66
C ASP A 15 44.81 -33.35 12.63
N SER A 16 43.76 -33.96 13.20
CA SER A 16 42.42 -33.36 13.27
C SER A 16 42.45 -32.01 13.97
N ASP A 17 43.24 -31.88 15.04
CA ASP A 17 43.23 -30.72 15.91
C ASP A 17 43.75 -29.48 15.18
N ILE A 18 44.78 -29.62 14.34
CA ILE A 18 45.28 -28.54 13.49
C ILE A 18 44.25 -28.13 12.42
N LEU A 19 43.55 -29.09 11.83
CA LEU A 19 42.50 -28.79 10.84
C LEU A 19 41.29 -28.09 11.49
N ASP A 20 40.88 -28.53 12.68
CA ASP A 20 39.78 -27.93 13.44
C ASP A 20 40.12 -26.50 13.88
N LYS A 21 41.32 -26.28 14.43
CA LYS A 21 41.82 -24.93 14.74
C LYS A 21 41.86 -24.04 13.49
N SER A 22 42.23 -24.61 12.34
CA SER A 22 42.33 -23.85 11.09
C SER A 22 40.96 -23.38 10.65
N ASN A 23 40.00 -24.30 10.64
CA ASN A 23 38.62 -24.04 10.28
C ASN A 23 37.98 -23.00 11.22
N LEU A 24 38.14 -23.17 12.54
CA LEU A 24 37.65 -22.20 13.53
C LEU A 24 38.25 -20.81 13.32
N SER A 25 39.55 -20.70 13.03
CA SER A 25 40.20 -19.41 12.79
C SER A 25 39.66 -18.70 11.54
N VAL A 26 39.27 -19.46 10.51
CA VAL A 26 38.65 -18.93 9.29
C VAL A 26 37.22 -18.47 9.59
N LEU A 27 36.45 -19.27 10.33
CA LEU A 27 35.09 -18.91 10.74
C LEU A 27 35.08 -17.63 11.60
N GLU A 28 35.98 -17.48 12.57
CA GLU A 28 36.09 -16.25 13.35
C GLU A 28 36.45 -15.05 12.46
N ARG A 29 37.40 -15.19 11.54
CA ARG A 29 37.75 -14.10 10.60
C ARG A 29 36.56 -13.71 9.72
N LEU A 30 35.82 -14.68 9.19
CA LEU A 30 34.59 -14.44 8.43
C LEU A 30 33.53 -13.75 9.30
N SER A 31 33.41 -14.15 10.57
CA SER A 31 32.53 -13.49 11.53
C SER A 31 32.91 -12.02 11.76
N THR A 32 34.18 -11.64 11.63
CA THR A 32 34.62 -10.23 11.74
C THR A 32 34.61 -9.45 10.42
N ALA A 33 34.64 -10.14 9.27
CA ALA A 33 34.75 -9.51 7.94
C ALA A 33 33.41 -9.38 7.20
N SER A 34 32.48 -10.32 7.42
CA SER A 34 31.23 -10.41 6.67
C SER A 34 30.07 -9.83 7.47
N TYR A 35 29.84 -8.52 7.46
CA TYR A 35 28.68 -7.93 8.14
C TYR A 35 27.43 -8.04 7.26
N LEU A 36 26.33 -8.56 7.82
CA LEU A 36 25.02 -8.38 7.20
C LEU A 36 24.61 -6.91 7.34
N PRO A 37 23.77 -6.38 6.43
CA PRO A 37 23.23 -5.02 6.54
C PRO A 37 22.70 -4.73 7.95
N ALA A 38 22.98 -3.53 8.47
CA ALA A 38 22.55 -3.08 9.79
C ALA A 38 22.94 -4.03 10.96
N ASN A 39 24.05 -4.77 10.84
CA ASN A 39 24.53 -5.73 11.85
C ASN A 39 23.51 -6.81 12.21
N LEU A 40 22.68 -7.21 11.24
CA LEU A 40 21.78 -8.34 11.43
C LEU A 40 22.55 -9.63 11.75
N ASN A 41 21.99 -10.45 12.65
CA ASN A 41 22.56 -11.76 12.99
C ASN A 41 22.02 -12.89 12.12
N LYS A 42 20.85 -12.67 11.51
CA LYS A 42 20.15 -13.64 10.65
C LYS A 42 19.35 -12.92 9.57
N GLY A 43 18.95 -13.64 8.53
CA GLY A 43 18.02 -13.12 7.54
C GLY A 43 17.82 -14.03 6.34
N ILE A 44 16.63 -13.94 5.73
CA ILE A 44 16.28 -14.72 4.54
C ILE A 44 16.89 -14.05 3.32
N VAL A 45 17.65 -14.83 2.55
CA VAL A 45 18.16 -14.45 1.24
C VAL A 45 17.18 -14.88 0.14
N SER A 46 16.58 -16.06 0.30
CA SER A 46 15.60 -16.61 -0.63
C SER A 46 14.65 -17.54 0.11
N PHE A 47 13.35 -17.40 -0.13
CA PHE A 47 12.36 -18.33 0.40
C PHE A 47 11.16 -18.42 -0.53
N ASP A 48 11.03 -19.52 -1.25
CA ASP A 48 9.95 -19.78 -2.18
C ASP A 48 9.18 -21.05 -1.81
N LEU A 49 7.86 -21.00 -2.04
CA LEU A 49 6.90 -22.05 -1.68
C LEU A 49 6.10 -22.47 -2.91
N ASP A 50 5.64 -23.71 -2.91
CA ASP A 50 4.61 -24.12 -3.85
C ASP A 50 3.23 -23.64 -3.40
N VAL A 51 2.81 -22.49 -3.90
CA VAL A 51 1.53 -21.84 -3.52
C VAL A 51 0.32 -22.72 -3.88
N GLU A 52 0.40 -23.54 -4.93
CA GLU A 52 -0.68 -24.45 -5.31
C GLU A 52 -0.90 -25.56 -4.28
N SER A 53 0.19 -26.11 -3.72
CA SER A 53 0.15 -27.13 -2.67
C SER A 53 -0.52 -26.65 -1.37
N LEU A 54 -0.54 -25.33 -1.10
CA LEU A 54 -1.22 -24.78 0.07
C LEU A 54 -2.74 -25.05 0.06
N GLN A 55 -3.33 -25.27 -1.12
CA GLN A 55 -4.76 -25.58 -1.26
C GLN A 55 -5.13 -26.95 -0.66
N THR A 56 -4.18 -27.88 -0.58
CA THR A 56 -4.36 -29.22 -0.01
C THR A 56 -3.83 -29.33 1.41
N GLY A 57 -3.45 -28.21 2.03
CA GLY A 57 -2.81 -28.19 3.35
C GLY A 57 -1.35 -28.64 3.35
N LEU A 58 -0.72 -28.75 2.18
CA LEU A 58 0.69 -29.14 2.04
C LEU A 58 1.56 -27.89 1.92
N ILE A 59 2.48 -27.72 2.87
CA ILE A 59 3.55 -26.72 2.77
C ILE A 59 4.73 -27.40 2.07
N LEU A 60 5.08 -26.95 0.86
CA LEU A 60 6.21 -27.47 0.09
C LEU A 60 7.18 -26.34 -0.26
N ILE A 61 8.43 -26.47 0.18
CA ILE A 61 9.48 -25.47 -0.06
C ILE A 61 10.18 -25.74 -1.40
N LYS A 62 10.20 -24.74 -2.29
CA LYS A 62 10.87 -24.79 -3.61
C LYS A 62 12.31 -24.30 -3.55
N ASP A 63 12.56 -23.26 -2.77
CA ASP A 63 13.89 -22.69 -2.55
C ASP A 63 13.97 -22.11 -1.14
N LEU A 64 15.11 -22.31 -0.47
CA LEU A 64 15.36 -21.74 0.84
C LEU A 64 16.85 -21.45 1.00
N LYS A 65 17.19 -20.20 1.28
CA LYS A 65 18.53 -19.71 1.55
C LYS A 65 18.44 -18.66 2.64
N LEU A 66 19.16 -18.84 3.74
CA LEU A 66 19.12 -17.92 4.85
C LEU A 66 20.43 -17.95 5.63
N TYR A 67 20.74 -16.81 6.23
CA TYR A 67 21.78 -16.70 7.25
C TYR A 67 21.16 -16.89 8.62
N LEU A 68 21.83 -17.69 9.45
CA LEU A 68 21.53 -17.86 10.87
C LEU A 68 22.54 -17.12 11.72
N ASP A 69 22.26 -17.12 13.03
CA ASP A 69 23.18 -16.65 14.05
C ASP A 69 24.57 -17.27 13.84
N GLU A 70 25.60 -16.51 14.18
CA GLU A 70 27.02 -16.82 13.89
C GLU A 70 27.37 -16.84 12.39
N LYS A 71 26.49 -16.27 11.53
CA LYS A 71 26.69 -16.11 10.09
C LYS A 71 26.77 -17.44 9.34
N ASN A 72 26.14 -18.47 9.90
CA ASN A 72 25.99 -19.76 9.25
C ASN A 72 25.03 -19.64 8.07
N PHE A 73 25.55 -19.88 6.86
CA PHE A 73 24.73 -19.90 5.65
C PHE A 73 24.10 -21.28 5.46
N VAL A 74 22.77 -21.31 5.39
CA VAL A 74 21.98 -22.53 5.22
C VAL A 74 21.20 -22.43 3.93
N PHE A 75 21.29 -23.46 3.10
CA PHE A 75 20.50 -23.57 1.88
C PHE A 75 19.91 -24.97 1.71
N TYR A 76 18.74 -25.02 1.10
CA TYR A 76 18.09 -26.26 0.70
C TYR A 76 18.68 -26.74 -0.64
N ASP A 77 19.30 -27.92 -0.62
CA ASP A 77 20.03 -28.50 -1.75
C ASP A 77 19.16 -29.26 -2.77
N LYS A 78 17.85 -29.34 -2.52
CA LYS A 78 16.85 -30.02 -3.37
C LYS A 78 17.09 -31.53 -3.53
N SER A 79 17.89 -32.15 -2.67
CA SER A 79 18.17 -33.59 -2.73
C SER A 79 17.02 -34.49 -2.21
N TYR A 80 16.06 -33.91 -1.48
CA TYR A 80 14.84 -34.54 -0.97
C TYR A 80 13.75 -33.49 -0.87
N PRO A 81 12.44 -33.83 -0.94
CA PRO A 81 11.39 -32.83 -0.76
C PRO A 81 11.37 -32.29 0.67
N LEU A 82 11.43 -30.96 0.81
CA LEU A 82 11.26 -30.26 2.09
C LEU A 82 9.79 -29.82 2.21
N SER A 83 8.99 -30.64 2.89
CA SER A 83 7.54 -30.43 3.01
C SER A 83 6.96 -30.82 4.37
N LEU A 84 5.76 -30.30 4.65
CA LEU A 84 4.98 -30.60 5.86
C LEU A 84 3.48 -30.62 5.51
N GLN A 85 2.80 -31.73 5.81
CA GLN A 85 1.35 -31.83 5.67
C GLN A 85 0.67 -31.38 6.96
N ILE A 86 -0.24 -30.41 6.85
CA ILE A 86 -1.08 -29.97 7.95
C ILE A 86 -2.32 -30.85 8.02
N MET A 87 -2.56 -31.46 9.18
CA MET A 87 -3.77 -32.23 9.46
C MET A 87 -4.79 -31.30 10.12
N THR A 88 -5.98 -31.21 9.54
CA THR A 88 -7.05 -30.23 9.84
C THR A 88 -7.73 -30.39 11.21
N ASP A 89 -7.50 -31.49 11.91
CA ASP A 89 -8.43 -31.96 12.97
C ASP A 89 -8.21 -31.30 14.34
N LYS A 90 -7.14 -30.52 14.44
CA LYS A 90 -6.86 -29.55 15.50
C LYS A 90 -6.15 -28.43 14.77
N LEU A 91 -6.41 -27.16 15.07
CA LEU A 91 -5.35 -26.17 15.13
C LEU A 91 -5.90 -24.82 15.58
N SER A 92 -5.04 -24.14 16.31
CA SER A 92 -5.01 -22.71 16.56
C SER A 92 -5.26 -21.89 15.30
N ASP A 93 -5.74 -20.65 15.48
CA ASP A 93 -5.91 -19.68 14.38
C ASP A 93 -4.60 -19.45 13.59
N GLU A 94 -3.46 -19.61 14.26
CA GLU A 94 -2.12 -19.46 13.72
C GLU A 94 -1.36 -20.80 13.65
N ILE A 95 -0.70 -21.05 12.52
CA ILE A 95 0.08 -22.25 12.20
C ILE A 95 1.52 -21.83 11.92
N PRO A 96 2.41 -21.87 12.94
CA PRO A 96 3.80 -21.50 12.75
C PRO A 96 4.57 -22.61 12.02
N LEU A 97 5.52 -22.21 11.18
CA LEU A 97 6.41 -23.13 10.48
C LEU A 97 7.84 -22.97 10.99
N PHE A 98 8.35 -24.02 11.63
CA PHE A 98 9.73 -24.12 12.09
C PHE A 98 10.60 -24.88 11.09
N LEU A 99 11.79 -24.36 10.84
CA LEU A 99 12.89 -25.02 10.15
C LEU A 99 13.82 -25.64 11.18
N ASN A 100 13.94 -26.96 11.14
CA ASN A 100 14.86 -27.73 11.97
C ASN A 100 16.09 -28.13 11.16
N ILE A 101 17.26 -27.93 11.75
CA ILE A 101 18.56 -28.20 11.12
C ILE A 101 19.32 -29.18 11.99
N ARG A 102 19.70 -30.31 11.40
CA ARG A 102 20.65 -31.25 12.00
C ARG A 102 21.84 -31.45 11.10
N GLU A 103 22.99 -31.65 11.70
CA GLU A 103 24.16 -32.11 10.98
C GLU A 103 24.02 -33.60 10.70
N LYS A 104 24.37 -34.02 9.49
CA LYS A 104 24.52 -35.42 9.16
C LYS A 104 25.82 -35.61 8.40
N VAL A 105 26.45 -36.76 8.64
CA VAL A 105 27.67 -37.15 7.94
C VAL A 105 27.28 -38.04 6.76
N ILE A 106 27.70 -37.67 5.55
CA ILE A 106 27.63 -38.52 4.35
C ILE A 106 29.04 -38.90 3.96
N GLU A 107 29.24 -40.16 3.58
CA GLU A 107 30.47 -40.61 2.95
C GLU A 107 30.23 -40.80 1.45
N LYS A 108 31.07 -40.17 0.63
CA LYS A 108 31.04 -40.30 -0.83
C LYS A 108 32.46 -40.44 -1.35
N ASN A 109 32.72 -41.46 -2.16
CA ASN A 109 34.06 -41.77 -2.70
C ASN A 109 35.15 -41.90 -1.61
N GLY A 110 34.80 -42.42 -0.43
CA GLY A 110 35.72 -42.52 0.72
C GLY A 110 36.01 -41.22 1.47
N ILE A 111 35.33 -40.12 1.11
CA ILE A 111 35.44 -38.81 1.79
C ILE A 111 34.18 -38.57 2.60
N LYS A 112 34.35 -38.21 3.88
CA LYS A 112 33.24 -37.84 4.79
C LYS A 112 32.97 -36.34 4.68
N TYR A 113 31.72 -36.00 4.42
CA TYR A 113 31.19 -34.65 4.35
C TYR A 113 30.18 -34.44 5.46
N ILE A 114 30.25 -33.28 6.11
CA ILE A 114 29.22 -32.82 7.05
C ILE A 114 28.26 -31.93 6.27
N TYR A 115 26.97 -32.22 6.35
CA TYR A 115 25.94 -31.43 5.68
C TYR A 115 24.78 -31.11 6.63
N ASN A 116 24.12 -29.98 6.36
CA ASN A 116 22.91 -29.56 7.07
C ASN A 116 21.70 -30.25 6.44
N GLN A 117 21.10 -31.20 7.17
CA GLN A 117 19.81 -31.75 6.80
C GLN A 117 18.69 -30.89 7.40
N LEU A 118 17.78 -30.44 6.54
CA LEU A 118 16.64 -29.60 6.86
C LEU A 118 15.39 -30.46 7.03
N SER A 119 14.53 -30.05 7.94
CA SER A 119 13.18 -30.61 8.10
C SER A 119 12.24 -29.54 8.65
N LEU A 120 10.94 -29.75 8.50
CA LEU A 120 9.91 -28.80 8.93
C LEU A 120 9.14 -29.36 10.12
N SER A 121 8.71 -28.49 11.03
CA SER A 121 7.80 -28.81 12.13
C SER A 121 6.87 -27.65 12.44
N LEU A 122 5.84 -27.92 13.24
CA LEU A 122 4.92 -26.91 13.76
C LEU A 122 5.35 -26.32 15.10
N GLU A 123 6.29 -26.95 15.78
CA GLU A 123 6.78 -26.53 17.08
C GLU A 123 8.30 -26.50 17.10
N HIS A 124 8.85 -25.72 18.02
CA HIS A 124 10.28 -25.70 18.28
C HIS A 124 10.78 -27.08 18.73
N SER A 125 11.80 -27.59 18.06
CA SER A 125 12.36 -28.91 18.34
C SER A 125 13.73 -28.79 19.00
N TYR A 126 13.78 -29.07 20.31
CA TYR A 126 15.00 -28.99 21.13
C TYR A 126 16.08 -30.05 20.78
N GLY A 127 15.74 -31.07 19.99
CA GLY A 127 16.66 -32.12 19.58
C GLY A 127 17.54 -31.79 18.36
N PHE A 128 17.36 -30.61 17.77
CA PHE A 128 18.08 -30.17 16.58
C PHE A 128 19.10 -29.08 16.92
N LYS A 129 20.15 -28.95 16.09
CA LYS A 129 21.18 -27.91 16.25
C LYS A 129 20.55 -26.51 16.20
N HIS A 130 19.62 -26.32 15.27
CA HIS A 130 18.78 -25.13 15.20
C HIS A 130 17.34 -25.54 14.94
N SER A 131 16.40 -24.84 15.59
CA SER A 131 14.97 -24.92 15.29
C SER A 131 14.38 -23.52 15.33
N ILE A 132 14.02 -22.98 14.16
CA ILE A 132 13.75 -21.55 13.99
C ILE A 132 12.45 -21.38 13.22
N GLN A 133 11.54 -20.57 13.74
CA GLN A 133 10.34 -20.20 12.99
C GLN A 133 10.71 -19.31 11.82
N ILE A 134 10.27 -19.70 10.62
CA ILE A 134 10.58 -19.04 9.35
C ILE A 134 9.34 -18.52 8.62
N ALA A 135 8.14 -18.98 8.98
CA ALA A 135 6.88 -18.52 8.42
C ALA A 135 5.71 -18.71 9.39
N LEU A 136 4.59 -18.07 9.04
CA LEU A 136 3.31 -18.19 9.71
C LEU A 136 2.23 -18.40 8.64
N PHE A 137 1.27 -19.25 8.95
CA PHE A 137 0.10 -19.53 8.11
C PHE A 137 -1.16 -19.50 8.97
N ARG A 138 -2.30 -19.36 8.31
CA ARG A 138 -3.61 -19.58 8.92
C ARG A 138 -4.45 -20.51 8.04
N LEU A 139 -5.47 -21.11 8.64
CA LEU A 139 -6.51 -21.80 7.89
C LEU A 139 -7.62 -20.81 7.52
N ASP A 140 -7.85 -20.61 6.23
CA ASP A 140 -9.01 -19.89 5.72
C ASP A 140 -9.84 -20.81 4.83
N ARG A 141 -11.08 -21.11 5.25
CA ARG A 141 -12.03 -21.98 4.54
C ARG A 141 -11.42 -23.31 4.09
N GLY A 142 -10.61 -23.92 4.96
CA GLY A 142 -9.96 -25.22 4.71
C GLY A 142 -8.71 -25.16 3.84
N ARG A 143 -8.20 -23.97 3.51
CA ARG A 143 -6.94 -23.77 2.77
C ARG A 143 -5.91 -23.09 3.65
N LEU A 144 -4.63 -23.41 3.44
CA LEU A 144 -3.56 -22.65 4.06
C LEU A 144 -3.37 -21.33 3.33
N VAL A 145 -3.41 -20.24 4.10
CA VAL A 145 -3.11 -18.89 3.62
C VAL A 145 -1.90 -18.39 4.37
N PRO A 146 -0.87 -17.87 3.68
CA PRO A 146 0.28 -17.31 4.36
C PRO A 146 -0.07 -16.03 5.12
N GLU A 147 0.54 -15.84 6.28
CA GLU A 147 0.46 -14.60 7.05
C GLU A 147 1.82 -13.91 7.14
N ILE A 148 1.79 -12.61 7.42
CA ILE A 148 3.02 -11.85 7.63
C ILE A 148 3.65 -12.33 8.92
N TYR A 149 4.87 -12.85 8.80
CA TYR A 149 5.71 -13.20 9.93
C TYR A 149 6.93 -12.29 9.96
N ASP A 150 7.25 -11.82 11.16
CA ASP A 150 8.39 -10.94 11.41
C ASP A 150 9.70 -11.75 11.35
N PHE A 151 10.38 -11.69 10.20
CA PHE A 151 11.72 -12.21 10.03
C PHE A 151 12.55 -11.27 9.15
N PRO A 152 13.85 -11.04 9.45
CA PRO A 152 14.71 -10.20 8.63
C PRO A 152 14.81 -10.69 7.19
N LEU A 153 14.67 -9.77 6.24
CA LEU A 153 14.82 -10.04 4.81
C LEU A 153 16.06 -9.33 4.28
N LEU A 154 16.94 -10.10 3.64
CA LEU A 154 18.15 -9.60 2.98
C LEU A 154 17.90 -9.32 1.49
N THR A 155 16.88 -9.94 0.91
CA THR A 155 16.43 -9.68 -0.46
C THR A 155 14.90 -9.68 -0.53
N LEU A 156 14.35 -9.33 -1.68
CA LEU A 156 12.90 -9.42 -1.97
C LEU A 156 12.48 -10.79 -2.51
N ASN A 157 13.38 -11.78 -2.56
CA ASN A 157 13.06 -13.12 -3.06
C ASN A 157 12.35 -13.97 -2.00
N HIS A 158 11.12 -13.60 -1.67
CA HIS A 158 10.33 -14.24 -0.63
C HIS A 158 8.88 -14.46 -1.12
N TYR A 159 8.28 -15.60 -0.79
CA TYR A 159 6.98 -16.04 -1.32
C TYR A 159 5.87 -15.00 -1.12
N TYR A 160 5.88 -14.28 0.01
CA TYR A 160 4.88 -13.26 0.36
C TYR A 160 5.01 -11.96 -0.47
N LEU A 161 6.12 -11.74 -1.18
CA LEU A 161 6.35 -10.46 -1.87
C LEU A 161 5.43 -10.28 -3.07
N GLY A 162 4.88 -11.36 -3.64
CA GLY A 162 3.88 -11.26 -4.72
C GLY A 162 2.70 -10.38 -4.32
N ASP A 163 2.09 -10.65 -3.17
CA ASP A 163 0.94 -9.90 -2.66
C ASP A 163 1.31 -8.45 -2.31
N ILE A 164 2.51 -8.24 -1.76
CA ILE A 164 3.02 -6.89 -1.48
C ILE A 164 3.22 -6.10 -2.78
N PHE A 165 3.82 -6.68 -3.82
CA PHE A 165 3.99 -5.99 -5.10
C PHE A 165 2.65 -5.61 -5.73
N VAL A 166 1.65 -6.48 -5.68
CA VAL A 166 0.28 -6.16 -6.13
C VAL A 166 -0.28 -4.96 -5.38
N LYS A 167 -0.15 -4.94 -4.05
CA LYS A 167 -0.60 -3.83 -3.22
C LYS A 167 0.15 -2.52 -3.51
N LEU A 168 1.47 -2.58 -3.67
CA LEU A 168 2.30 -1.41 -3.96
C LEU A 168 2.01 -0.85 -5.37
N ASN A 169 1.83 -1.72 -6.37
CA ASN A 169 1.41 -1.30 -7.71
C ASN A 169 0.03 -0.63 -7.69
N ARG A 170 -0.93 -1.16 -6.93
CA ARG A 170 -2.22 -0.48 -6.69
C ARG A 170 -2.02 0.89 -6.04
N THR A 171 -1.15 0.97 -5.04
CA THR A 171 -0.83 2.24 -4.35
C THR A 171 -0.26 3.27 -5.32
N VAL A 172 0.61 2.88 -6.25
CA VAL A 172 1.11 3.76 -7.33
C VAL A 172 -0.03 4.30 -8.18
N SER A 173 -0.99 3.45 -8.60
CA SER A 173 -2.15 3.90 -9.37
C SER A 173 -3.02 4.90 -8.61
N GLU A 174 -3.29 4.63 -7.33
CA GLU A 174 -4.04 5.55 -6.47
C GLU A 174 -3.29 6.88 -6.27
N LEU A 175 -1.97 6.85 -6.07
CA LEU A 175 -1.13 8.04 -5.93
C LEU A 175 -1.13 8.90 -7.19
N LYS A 176 -1.08 8.30 -8.38
CA LYS A 176 -1.17 9.04 -9.65
C LYS A 176 -2.52 9.78 -9.75
N SER A 177 -3.61 9.10 -9.41
CA SER A 177 -4.94 9.69 -9.38
C SER A 177 -5.03 10.80 -8.33
N PHE A 178 -4.60 10.53 -7.11
CA PHE A 178 -4.56 11.50 -6.01
C PHE A 178 -3.76 12.76 -6.39
N ASN A 179 -2.56 12.60 -6.94
CA ASN A 179 -1.74 13.74 -7.31
C ASN A 179 -2.40 14.57 -8.42
N ARG A 180 -2.92 13.89 -9.46
CA ARG A 180 -3.56 14.55 -10.60
C ARG A 180 -4.80 15.34 -10.19
N PHE A 181 -5.64 14.80 -9.31
CA PHE A 181 -6.95 15.40 -9.06
C PHE A 181 -7.02 16.20 -7.74
N VAL A 182 -6.22 15.85 -6.73
CA VAL A 182 -6.27 16.46 -5.38
C VAL A 182 -5.07 17.36 -5.15
N PHE A 183 -3.86 16.80 -5.24
CA PHE A 183 -2.66 17.46 -4.74
C PHE A 183 -2.15 18.55 -5.70
N SER A 184 -2.32 18.37 -7.01
CA SER A 184 -1.89 19.36 -8.00
C SER A 184 -2.73 20.64 -8.01
N ALA A 185 -4.00 20.56 -7.60
CA ALA A 185 -4.92 21.69 -7.55
C ALA A 185 -4.60 22.64 -6.39
N SER A 186 -4.23 22.09 -5.23
CA SER A 186 -3.92 22.85 -4.01
C SER A 186 -2.42 23.16 -3.85
N ARG A 187 -1.52 22.28 -4.32
CA ARG A 187 -0.07 22.34 -4.06
C ARG A 187 0.75 22.06 -5.32
N SER A 188 0.66 22.95 -6.30
CA SER A 188 1.25 22.80 -7.64
C SER A 188 2.76 22.46 -7.65
N TYR A 189 3.57 23.13 -6.82
CA TYR A 189 5.02 22.87 -6.74
C TYR A 189 5.35 21.50 -6.11
N ALA A 190 4.67 21.13 -5.01
CA ALA A 190 4.86 19.83 -4.37
C ALA A 190 4.35 18.68 -5.26
N SER A 191 3.30 18.93 -6.05
CA SER A 191 2.78 17.97 -7.04
C SER A 191 3.81 17.57 -8.09
N ILE A 192 4.64 18.51 -8.57
CA ILE A 192 5.71 18.20 -9.53
C ILE A 192 6.71 17.21 -8.90
N LEU A 193 7.14 17.47 -7.67
CA LEU A 193 8.05 16.58 -6.94
C LEU A 193 7.40 15.21 -6.70
N LEU A 194 6.13 15.19 -6.33
CA LEU A 194 5.37 13.96 -6.12
C LEU A 194 5.25 13.12 -7.41
N VAL A 195 5.06 13.75 -8.58
CA VAL A 195 5.11 13.03 -9.88
C VAL A 195 6.45 12.31 -10.06
N PHE A 196 7.57 12.99 -9.81
CA PHE A 196 8.89 12.38 -9.96
C PHE A 196 9.09 11.19 -9.01
N LEU A 197 8.68 11.32 -7.75
CA LEU A 197 8.78 10.25 -6.77
C LEU A 197 7.88 9.06 -7.12
N ILE A 198 6.64 9.28 -7.57
CA ILE A 198 5.73 8.22 -8.01
C ILE A 198 6.31 7.46 -9.21
N ASN A 199 6.85 8.19 -10.21
CA ASN A 199 7.47 7.56 -11.38
C ASN A 199 8.73 6.78 -11.01
N LYS A 200 9.53 7.30 -10.06
CA LYS A 200 10.70 6.59 -9.51
C LYS A 200 10.25 5.31 -8.81
N LEU A 201 9.25 5.37 -7.92
CA LEU A 201 8.70 4.20 -7.24
C LEU A 201 8.20 3.16 -8.25
N GLU A 202 7.41 3.55 -9.26
CA GLU A 202 6.93 2.62 -10.29
C GLU A 202 8.08 1.90 -11.01
N ARG A 203 9.13 2.63 -11.39
CA ARG A 203 10.31 2.04 -12.04
C ARG A 203 11.03 1.06 -11.12
N GLU A 204 11.25 1.45 -9.86
CA GLU A 204 11.94 0.60 -8.88
C GLU A 204 11.12 -0.64 -8.54
N LEU A 205 9.79 -0.56 -8.46
CA LEU A 205 8.92 -1.73 -8.28
C LEU A 205 9.03 -2.71 -9.44
N LYS A 206 8.98 -2.23 -10.70
CA LYS A 206 9.15 -3.09 -11.89
C LYS A 206 10.52 -3.78 -11.89
N PHE A 207 11.57 -3.04 -11.53
CA PHE A 207 12.92 -3.59 -11.44
C PHE A 207 13.02 -4.64 -10.32
N ALA A 208 12.52 -4.32 -9.13
CA ALA A 208 12.55 -5.18 -7.95
C ALA A 208 11.75 -6.46 -8.15
N GLU A 209 10.61 -6.39 -8.82
CA GLU A 209 9.78 -7.54 -9.15
C GLU A 209 10.48 -8.51 -10.11
N SER A 210 11.27 -7.97 -11.06
CA SER A 210 12.05 -8.76 -12.02
C SER A 210 13.38 -9.26 -11.44
N ASN A 211 13.96 -8.54 -10.47
CA ASN A 211 15.28 -8.80 -9.89
C ASN A 211 15.24 -8.97 -8.37
N ARG A 212 14.28 -9.76 -7.87
CA ARG A 212 13.99 -9.92 -6.44
C ARG A 212 15.20 -10.32 -5.60
N ALA A 213 16.03 -11.21 -6.12
CA ALA A 213 17.24 -11.70 -5.45
C ALA A 213 18.32 -10.63 -5.23
N ASN A 214 18.29 -9.55 -6.01
CA ASN A 214 19.29 -8.46 -5.96
C ASN A 214 18.72 -7.14 -5.42
N SER A 215 17.49 -7.17 -4.91
CA SER A 215 16.76 -6.00 -4.46
C SER A 215 16.50 -6.07 -2.96
N TYR A 216 16.50 -4.92 -2.28
CA TYR A 216 16.47 -4.84 -0.82
C TYR A 216 15.20 -4.13 -0.31
N PRO A 217 14.51 -4.61 0.75
CA PRO A 217 13.26 -4.00 1.22
C PRO A 217 13.37 -2.51 1.60
N LYS A 218 14.48 -2.08 2.23
CA LYS A 218 14.64 -0.68 2.65
C LYS A 218 14.61 0.29 1.47
N GLN A 219 15.12 -0.11 0.30
CA GLN A 219 15.11 0.75 -0.90
C GLN A 219 13.69 1.13 -1.32
N ILE A 220 12.75 0.17 -1.27
CA ILE A 220 11.34 0.43 -1.57
C ILE A 220 10.71 1.22 -0.44
N PHE A 221 11.00 0.85 0.82
CA PHE A 221 10.47 1.53 1.99
C PHE A 221 10.82 3.03 1.98
N ASP A 222 12.09 3.38 1.81
CA ASP A 222 12.56 4.78 1.80
C ASP A 222 11.83 5.62 0.74
N LEU A 223 11.54 5.05 -0.44
CA LEU A 223 10.82 5.77 -1.50
C LEU A 223 9.34 6.00 -1.15
N ILE A 224 8.70 5.03 -0.51
CA ILE A 224 7.32 5.18 -0.05
C ILE A 224 7.28 6.19 1.10
N ASP A 225 8.28 6.18 1.97
CA ASP A 225 8.40 7.09 3.11
C ASP A 225 8.64 8.54 2.66
N ASP A 226 9.50 8.76 1.65
CA ASP A 226 9.69 10.06 1.00
C ASP A 226 8.36 10.60 0.44
N ILE A 227 7.57 9.75 -0.23
CA ILE A 227 6.26 10.10 -0.77
C ILE A 227 5.27 10.43 0.36
N TYR A 228 5.22 9.57 1.38
CA TYR A 228 4.33 9.71 2.52
C TYR A 228 4.59 11.02 3.27
N SER A 229 5.86 11.28 3.59
CA SER A 229 6.33 12.49 4.25
C SER A 229 6.05 13.74 3.43
N LEU A 230 6.30 13.71 2.11
CA LEU A 230 6.00 14.84 1.22
C LEU A 230 4.51 15.18 1.24
N ILE A 231 3.64 14.17 1.17
CA ILE A 231 2.20 14.38 1.23
C ILE A 231 1.85 14.98 2.59
N GLN A 232 2.24 14.34 3.70
CA GLN A 232 1.92 14.81 5.06
C GLN A 232 2.34 16.27 5.32
N LEU A 233 3.57 16.65 4.97
CA LEU A 233 4.10 18.02 5.16
C LEU A 233 3.28 19.10 4.45
N ASN A 234 2.57 18.73 3.39
CA ASN A 234 1.78 19.65 2.58
C ASN A 234 0.28 19.55 2.90
N LEU A 235 -0.12 18.79 3.92
CA LEU A 235 -1.49 18.74 4.42
C LEU A 235 -1.69 19.75 5.56
N ASP A 236 -2.70 20.62 5.42
CA ASP A 236 -2.95 21.78 6.31
C ASP A 236 -3.33 21.47 7.78
N LYS A 237 -3.17 20.22 8.26
CA LYS A 237 -3.68 19.76 9.57
C LYS A 237 -2.74 18.84 10.35
N VAL A 238 -1.45 18.79 10.03
CA VAL A 238 -0.53 17.89 10.73
C VAL A 238 0.23 18.66 11.80
N GLU A 239 -0.19 18.52 13.07
CA GLU A 239 0.52 19.07 14.23
C GLU A 239 1.78 18.24 14.58
N GLU A 240 1.77 16.94 14.27
CA GLU A 240 2.92 16.02 14.42
C GLU A 240 2.99 15.05 13.23
N LEU A 241 4.17 14.92 12.62
CA LEU A 241 4.42 13.95 11.55
C LEU A 241 4.46 12.54 12.14
N ASP A 242 3.56 11.66 11.70
CA ASP A 242 3.61 10.23 12.03
C ASP A 242 4.80 9.60 11.29
N SER A 243 5.97 9.54 11.92
CA SER A 243 7.18 8.96 11.31
C SER A 243 7.20 7.45 11.52
N ILE A 244 7.17 6.68 10.42
CA ILE A 244 7.28 5.22 10.47
C ILE A 244 8.73 4.85 10.20
N GLU A 245 9.44 4.40 11.23
CA GLU A 245 10.81 3.92 11.07
C GLU A 245 10.87 2.51 10.48
N PHE A 246 11.85 2.29 9.60
CA PHE A 246 12.14 0.96 9.05
C PHE A 246 12.74 0.05 10.13
N ASP A 247 12.11 -1.10 10.32
CA ASP A 247 12.60 -2.14 11.23
C ASP A 247 13.14 -3.32 10.41
N PHE A 248 14.46 -3.53 10.51
CA PHE A 248 15.17 -4.61 9.83
C PHE A 248 14.75 -6.01 10.30
N GLN A 249 14.18 -6.14 11.50
CA GLN A 249 13.63 -7.40 12.01
C GLN A 249 12.21 -7.68 11.49
N LYS A 250 11.51 -6.64 11.06
CA LYS A 250 10.08 -6.66 10.67
C LYS A 250 9.81 -5.99 9.31
N PRO A 251 10.60 -6.27 8.26
CA PRO A 251 10.57 -5.47 7.03
C PRO A 251 9.22 -5.55 6.31
N LEU A 252 8.59 -6.73 6.26
CA LEU A 252 7.30 -6.93 5.61
C LEU A 252 6.18 -6.17 6.34
N THR A 253 6.14 -6.27 7.66
CA THR A 253 5.15 -5.58 8.51
C THR A 253 5.24 -4.07 8.33
N LYS A 254 6.46 -3.51 8.38
CA LYS A 254 6.69 -2.06 8.22
C LYS A 254 6.35 -1.58 6.81
N LEU A 255 6.77 -2.30 5.78
CA LEU A 255 6.44 -1.97 4.39
C LEU A 255 4.93 -2.00 4.14
N ASN A 256 4.24 -3.02 4.67
CA ASN A 256 2.80 -3.18 4.54
C ASN A 256 2.04 -2.07 5.27
N LEU A 257 2.46 -1.74 6.49
CA LEU A 257 1.90 -0.65 7.30
C LEU A 257 2.03 0.70 6.58
N LEU A 258 3.21 1.02 6.05
CA LEU A 258 3.44 2.28 5.36
C LEU A 258 2.60 2.37 4.08
N ALA A 259 2.47 1.29 3.32
CA ALA A 259 1.58 1.22 2.15
C ALA A 259 0.11 1.46 2.54
N ASP A 260 -0.38 0.86 3.65
CA ASP A 260 -1.74 1.09 4.15
C ASP A 260 -1.99 2.53 4.57
N ARG A 261 -1.03 3.13 5.29
CA ARG A 261 -1.10 4.53 5.70
C ARG A 261 -1.17 5.47 4.50
N LEU A 262 -0.36 5.19 3.47
CA LEU A 262 -0.36 5.97 2.24
C LEU A 262 -1.67 5.85 1.47
N LEU A 263 -2.22 4.63 1.34
CA LEU A 263 -3.55 4.41 0.76
C LEU A 263 -4.64 5.15 1.53
N THR A 264 -4.58 5.12 2.86
CA THR A 264 -5.54 5.84 3.72
C THR A 264 -5.51 7.35 3.45
N LEU A 265 -4.34 7.95 3.26
CA LEU A 265 -4.21 9.37 2.89
C LEU A 265 -4.88 9.68 1.54
N CYS A 266 -4.71 8.78 0.56
CA CYS A 266 -5.36 8.91 -0.74
C CYS A 266 -6.89 8.76 -0.66
N GLU A 267 -7.40 7.86 0.19
CA GLU A 267 -8.83 7.59 0.35
C GLU A 267 -9.57 8.69 1.11
N TYR A 268 -8.98 9.23 2.17
CA TYR A 268 -9.60 10.26 3.03
C TYR A 268 -9.84 11.58 2.29
N ARG A 269 -9.23 11.75 1.11
CA ARG A 269 -9.40 12.91 0.24
C ARG A 269 -9.85 12.53 -1.17
N LYS A 270 -10.71 11.51 -1.29
CA LYS A 270 -11.63 11.47 -2.45
C LYS A 270 -12.34 12.81 -2.49
N ILE A 271 -12.06 13.58 -3.54
CA ILE A 271 -12.48 14.97 -3.62
C ILE A 271 -14.01 14.98 -3.48
N ASN A 272 -14.49 15.69 -2.46
CA ASN A 272 -15.83 16.22 -2.52
C ASN A 272 -15.81 17.32 -3.60
N ASN A 273 -15.73 16.90 -4.86
CA ASN A 273 -15.93 17.72 -6.06
C ASN A 273 -17.40 18.18 -6.13
N PHE A 274 -18.11 18.19 -5.01
CA PHE A 274 -19.53 18.34 -4.85
C PHE A 274 -19.79 19.23 -3.65
N ILE A 275 -20.50 20.31 -3.89
CA ILE A 275 -20.94 21.22 -2.84
C ILE A 275 -22.46 21.20 -2.84
N ARG A 276 -23.05 20.85 -1.70
CA ARG A 276 -24.50 20.75 -1.55
C ARG A 276 -25.10 22.13 -1.28
N PHE A 277 -26.24 22.41 -1.88
CA PHE A 277 -27.05 23.56 -1.45
C PHE A 277 -27.84 23.21 -0.18
N GLU A 278 -27.73 24.06 0.83
CA GLU A 278 -28.49 23.97 2.07
C GLU A 278 -29.68 24.93 2.07
N LEU A 279 -30.84 24.48 2.56
CA LEU A 279 -32.04 25.30 2.60
C LEU A 279 -32.02 26.20 3.86
N HIS A 280 -31.87 27.50 3.65
CA HIS A 280 -32.00 28.53 4.68
C HIS A 280 -33.23 29.38 4.42
N GLY A 281 -34.31 29.11 5.15
CA GLY A 281 -35.60 29.78 4.98
C GLY A 281 -36.22 29.48 3.61
N LYS A 282 -36.24 30.47 2.71
CA LYS A 282 -36.75 30.34 1.33
C LYS A 282 -35.65 30.32 0.27
N LYS A 283 -34.39 30.10 0.66
CA LYS A 283 -33.23 30.15 -0.24
C LYS A 283 -32.38 28.90 -0.07
N TYR A 284 -31.93 28.34 -1.18
CA TYR A 284 -30.91 27.31 -1.22
C TYR A 284 -29.56 27.99 -1.36
N ILE A 285 -28.69 27.86 -0.37
CA ILE A 285 -27.42 28.57 -0.27
C ILE A 285 -26.27 27.57 -0.25
N CYS A 286 -25.18 27.95 -0.88
CA CYS A 286 -23.93 27.22 -0.95
C CYS A 286 -22.82 28.23 -0.66
N GLU A 287 -22.15 28.07 0.48
CA GLU A 287 -21.07 28.95 0.97
C GLU A 287 -19.81 28.11 1.25
N SER A 288 -18.65 28.77 1.31
CA SER A 288 -17.35 28.13 1.59
C SER A 288 -16.89 27.14 0.52
N PHE A 289 -16.71 27.64 -0.70
CA PHE A 289 -16.16 26.83 -1.79
C PHE A 289 -14.71 26.39 -1.49
N PRO A 290 -14.36 25.12 -1.76
CA PRO A 290 -12.99 24.64 -1.60
C PRO A 290 -12.05 25.31 -2.62
N GLU A 291 -10.75 25.38 -2.34
CA GLU A 291 -9.77 26.03 -3.24
C GLU A 291 -9.79 25.42 -4.65
N GLU A 292 -10.00 24.10 -4.73
CA GLU A 292 -10.10 23.34 -5.98
C GLU A 292 -11.28 23.79 -6.85
N PHE A 293 -12.32 24.36 -6.24
CA PHE A 293 -13.45 24.92 -6.98
C PHE A 293 -12.99 26.03 -7.91
N PHE A 294 -12.13 26.95 -7.47
CA PHE A 294 -11.74 28.14 -8.25
C PHE A 294 -10.84 27.82 -9.45
N VAL A 295 -10.14 26.69 -9.40
CA VAL A 295 -9.23 26.25 -10.47
C VAL A 295 -9.96 25.33 -11.47
N ALA A 296 -11.20 24.92 -11.19
CA ALA A 296 -11.93 23.97 -12.00
C ALA A 296 -12.25 24.47 -13.42
N THR A 297 -12.15 23.54 -14.37
CA THR A 297 -12.35 23.83 -15.79
C THR A 297 -13.82 23.79 -16.16
N ARG A 298 -14.60 22.89 -15.54
CA ARG A 298 -16.04 22.74 -15.78
C ARG A 298 -16.81 22.61 -14.48
N TYR A 299 -18.07 23.07 -14.51
CA TYR A 299 -18.98 23.01 -13.38
C TYR A 299 -20.32 22.46 -13.84
N TYR A 300 -20.95 21.65 -12.99
CA TYR A 300 -22.20 20.96 -13.27
C TYR A 300 -23.16 21.13 -12.10
N LEU A 301 -24.45 21.16 -12.37
CA LEU A 301 -25.50 21.12 -11.37
C LEU A 301 -26.16 19.75 -11.40
N PHE A 302 -26.10 19.03 -10.28
CA PHE A 302 -26.75 17.74 -10.07
C PHE A 302 -28.03 17.93 -9.28
N LEU A 303 -29.11 17.33 -9.80
CA LEU A 303 -30.38 17.21 -9.11
C LEU A 303 -30.61 15.75 -8.75
N LYS A 304 -30.65 15.49 -7.45
CA LYS A 304 -30.95 14.17 -6.91
C LYS A 304 -32.38 14.17 -6.36
N ARG A 305 -33.20 13.23 -6.79
CA ARG A 305 -34.54 13.06 -6.21
C ARG A 305 -34.43 12.47 -4.80
N LYS A 306 -35.10 13.08 -3.82
CA LYS A 306 -35.14 12.55 -2.46
C LYS A 306 -35.93 11.24 -2.41
N ALA A 307 -35.52 10.34 -1.52
CA ALA A 307 -36.21 9.05 -1.34
C ALA A 307 -37.68 9.21 -0.90
N THR A 308 -38.02 10.34 -0.27
CA THR A 308 -39.37 10.68 0.21
C THR A 308 -40.25 11.34 -0.86
N ALA A 309 -39.72 11.65 -2.05
CA ALA A 309 -40.48 12.32 -3.10
C ALA A 309 -41.42 11.34 -3.84
N PRO A 310 -42.58 11.78 -4.33
CA PRO A 310 -43.47 10.94 -5.11
C PRO A 310 -42.80 10.40 -6.38
N ALA A 311 -43.08 9.14 -6.75
CA ALA A 311 -42.40 8.44 -7.84
C ALA A 311 -42.54 9.11 -9.23
N ASN A 312 -43.58 9.92 -9.42
CA ASN A 312 -43.90 10.59 -10.68
C ASN A 312 -43.31 12.00 -10.81
N VAL A 313 -42.64 12.51 -9.77
CA VAL A 313 -42.05 13.86 -9.80
C VAL A 313 -40.73 13.81 -10.59
N ARG A 314 -40.66 14.62 -11.65
CA ARG A 314 -39.47 14.90 -12.47
C ARG A 314 -39.23 16.40 -12.53
N PHE A 315 -37.97 16.79 -12.59
CA PHE A 315 -37.58 18.18 -12.73
C PHE A 315 -37.57 18.57 -14.22
N GLU A 316 -38.55 19.37 -14.63
CA GLU A 316 -38.74 19.72 -16.05
C GLU A 316 -38.30 21.16 -16.40
N ASN A 317 -38.14 22.04 -15.41
CA ASN A 317 -37.94 23.46 -15.66
C ASN A 317 -36.61 24.01 -15.10
N LYS A 318 -35.53 23.86 -15.88
CA LYS A 318 -34.22 24.45 -15.55
C LYS A 318 -34.23 25.98 -15.38
N ASN A 319 -35.18 26.69 -15.99
CA ASN A 319 -35.28 28.15 -15.86
C ASN A 319 -35.83 28.61 -14.50
N ALA A 320 -36.40 27.69 -13.71
CA ALA A 320 -36.75 27.95 -12.31
C ALA A 320 -35.50 28.11 -11.44
N LEU A 321 -34.36 27.52 -11.84
CA LEU A 321 -33.08 27.59 -11.13
C LEU A 321 -32.32 28.86 -11.52
N ARG A 322 -32.65 29.97 -10.88
CA ARG A 322 -31.93 31.24 -11.03
C ARG A 322 -30.75 31.31 -10.06
N ILE A 323 -29.70 30.53 -10.35
CA ILE A 323 -28.48 30.49 -9.54
C ILE A 323 -27.67 31.77 -9.76
N THR A 324 -27.22 32.39 -8.67
CA THR A 324 -26.41 33.63 -8.67
C THR A 324 -25.66 33.75 -7.34
N SER A 325 -24.91 34.82 -7.13
CA SER A 325 -24.24 35.09 -5.85
C SER A 325 -25.19 35.65 -4.79
N ILE A 326 -24.82 35.52 -3.51
CA ILE A 326 -25.66 35.99 -2.40
C ILE A 326 -25.95 37.48 -2.49
N SER A 327 -24.96 38.29 -2.87
CA SER A 327 -25.09 39.74 -2.97
C SER A 327 -26.10 40.17 -4.06
N ARG A 328 -26.21 39.40 -5.15
CA ARG A 328 -27.03 39.75 -6.32
C ARG A 328 -28.43 39.13 -6.33
N ASN A 329 -28.67 38.13 -5.50
CA ASN A 329 -29.95 37.40 -5.45
C ASN A 329 -31.17 38.32 -5.25
N LYS A 330 -31.07 39.36 -4.42
CA LYS A 330 -32.17 40.31 -4.19
C LYS A 330 -32.61 41.00 -5.48
N ASN A 331 -31.65 41.41 -6.32
CA ASN A 331 -31.91 42.10 -7.57
C ASN A 331 -32.44 41.14 -8.64
N ILE A 332 -31.92 39.91 -8.70
CA ILE A 332 -32.36 38.89 -9.66
C ILE A 332 -33.79 38.45 -9.40
N VAL A 333 -34.17 38.28 -8.14
CA VAL A 333 -35.55 37.95 -7.77
C VAL A 333 -36.50 39.11 -8.05
N ALA A 334 -36.15 40.34 -7.64
CA ALA A 334 -37.02 41.51 -7.81
C ALA A 334 -37.23 41.90 -9.28
N LEU A 335 -36.19 41.80 -10.11
CA LEU A 335 -36.23 42.19 -11.52
C LEU A 335 -36.50 41.01 -12.47
N SER A 336 -36.73 39.81 -11.93
CA SER A 336 -36.90 38.57 -12.70
C SER A 336 -35.82 38.32 -13.76
N LEU A 337 -34.57 38.64 -13.42
CA LEU A 337 -33.42 38.42 -14.30
C LEU A 337 -33.07 36.91 -14.35
N SER A 338 -32.41 36.51 -15.43
CA SER A 338 -31.85 35.17 -15.55
C SER A 338 -30.64 35.00 -14.64
N GLY A 339 -30.54 33.86 -13.96
CA GLY A 339 -29.31 33.44 -13.28
C GLY A 339 -28.28 32.89 -14.27
N VAL A 340 -27.33 32.11 -13.77
CA VAL A 340 -26.34 31.42 -14.60
C VAL A 340 -27.03 30.51 -15.63
N LYS A 341 -26.48 30.46 -16.84
CA LYS A 341 -27.04 29.67 -17.94
C LYS A 341 -26.74 28.18 -17.77
N LEU A 342 -27.78 27.35 -17.83
CA LEU A 342 -27.73 25.90 -17.67
C LEU A 342 -27.97 25.17 -19.01
N VAL A 343 -27.06 24.27 -19.38
CA VAL A 343 -27.13 23.47 -20.61
C VAL A 343 -27.35 22.00 -20.25
N ASP A 344 -28.27 21.33 -20.95
CA ASP A 344 -28.57 19.91 -20.74
C ASP A 344 -27.37 19.04 -21.13
N VAL A 345 -27.02 18.07 -20.30
CA VAL A 345 -25.94 17.11 -20.57
C VAL A 345 -26.48 15.69 -20.44
N GLU A 346 -26.15 14.83 -21.39
CA GLU A 346 -26.44 13.40 -21.27
C GLU A 346 -25.58 12.78 -20.15
N CYS A 347 -26.21 12.01 -19.26
CA CYS A 347 -25.52 11.34 -18.14
C CYS A 347 -24.34 10.45 -18.57
N SER A 348 -24.31 10.00 -19.82
CA SER A 348 -23.25 9.17 -20.41
C SER A 348 -21.93 9.92 -20.64
N MET A 349 -21.94 11.26 -20.65
CA MET A 349 -20.78 12.08 -21.05
C MET A 349 -19.91 12.55 -19.87
N ILE A 350 -20.20 12.13 -18.65
CA ILE A 350 -19.60 12.70 -17.45
C ILE A 350 -18.95 11.60 -16.58
N ASN A 351 -17.62 11.63 -16.51
CA ASN A 351 -16.82 10.72 -15.68
C ASN A 351 -16.59 11.32 -14.28
N PHE A 352 -17.61 11.26 -13.41
CA PHE A 352 -17.39 11.46 -11.98
C PHE A 352 -17.16 10.12 -11.27
N THR A 353 -16.21 10.08 -10.34
CA THR A 353 -15.84 8.87 -9.58
C THR A 353 -16.88 8.46 -8.53
N THR A 354 -17.84 9.32 -8.21
CA THR A 354 -18.91 9.06 -7.24
C THR A 354 -20.17 8.56 -7.94
N ARG A 355 -20.65 7.35 -7.60
CA ARG A 355 -21.96 6.87 -8.03
C ARG A 355 -23.06 7.63 -7.30
N PHE A 356 -23.86 8.42 -8.02
CA PHE A 356 -25.11 8.98 -7.50
C PHE A 356 -26.26 8.05 -7.86
N ASP A 357 -26.91 7.48 -6.86
CA ASP A 357 -28.19 6.80 -7.04
C ASP A 357 -29.32 7.84 -7.17
N ASN A 358 -30.28 7.60 -8.07
CA ASN A 358 -31.47 8.44 -8.30
C ASN A 358 -31.20 9.89 -8.76
N ILE A 359 -30.27 10.07 -9.71
CA ILE A 359 -30.12 11.33 -10.45
C ILE A 359 -31.38 11.57 -11.29
N ASP A 360 -31.95 12.76 -11.17
CA ASP A 360 -33.10 13.17 -11.98
C ASP A 360 -32.67 14.01 -13.20
N ALA A 361 -31.76 14.97 -13.00
CA ALA A 361 -31.22 15.80 -14.07
C ALA A 361 -29.78 16.27 -13.79
N ILE A 362 -29.02 16.52 -14.86
CA ILE A 362 -27.69 17.12 -14.83
C ILE A 362 -27.62 18.27 -15.83
N TYR A 363 -27.11 19.41 -15.39
CA TYR A 363 -26.88 20.58 -16.23
C TYR A 363 -25.44 21.05 -16.17
N GLU A 364 -24.81 21.37 -17.31
CA GLU A 364 -23.54 22.10 -17.33
C GLU A 364 -23.79 23.59 -17.09
N ILE A 365 -22.99 24.16 -16.19
CA ILE A 365 -23.00 25.58 -15.86
C ILE A 365 -22.08 26.31 -16.84
N GLN A 366 -22.67 27.17 -17.68
CA GLN A 366 -21.91 27.94 -18.65
C GLN A 366 -21.24 29.15 -17.97
N LYS A 367 -19.92 29.26 -18.16
CA LYS A 367 -19.13 30.40 -17.68
C LYS A 367 -19.60 31.68 -18.37
N GLY A 368 -19.84 32.74 -17.59
CA GLY A 368 -20.31 34.03 -18.04
C GLY A 368 -20.36 35.01 -16.87
N SER A 369 -20.87 36.23 -17.11
CA SER A 369 -20.82 37.30 -16.10
C SER A 369 -21.42 36.92 -14.75
N GLU A 370 -22.57 36.24 -14.71
CA GLU A 370 -23.19 35.79 -13.46
C GLU A 370 -22.34 34.75 -12.71
N TRP A 371 -21.54 33.95 -13.44
CA TRP A 371 -20.62 32.99 -12.83
C TRP A 371 -19.43 33.69 -12.16
N ASP A 372 -18.92 34.76 -12.78
CA ASP A 372 -17.81 35.54 -12.23
C ASP A 372 -18.19 36.17 -10.86
N PHE A 373 -19.45 36.58 -10.68
CA PHE A 373 -19.95 37.06 -9.39
C PHE A 373 -20.04 35.96 -8.33
N ILE A 374 -20.40 34.73 -8.70
CA ILE A 374 -20.41 33.57 -7.79
C ILE A 374 -18.99 33.26 -7.31
N LEU A 375 -18.00 33.31 -8.22
CA LEU A 375 -16.59 33.14 -7.87
C LEU A 375 -16.09 34.27 -6.98
N ALA A 376 -16.42 35.52 -7.29
CA ALA A 376 -15.98 36.68 -6.50
C ALA A 376 -16.56 36.68 -5.08
N ASP A 377 -17.85 36.38 -4.93
CA ASP A 377 -18.52 36.31 -3.63
C ASP A 377 -18.31 34.98 -2.90
N SER A 378 -17.62 34.01 -3.52
CA SER A 378 -17.41 32.64 -3.00
C SER A 378 -18.70 31.98 -2.50
N SER A 379 -19.82 32.26 -3.18
CA SER A 379 -21.15 31.78 -2.78
C SER A 379 -22.11 31.66 -3.96
N ALA A 380 -23.00 30.66 -3.88
CA ALA A 380 -24.06 30.45 -4.85
C ALA A 380 -25.40 30.30 -4.13
N VAL A 381 -26.45 30.91 -4.68
CA VAL A 381 -27.79 30.89 -4.11
C VAL A 381 -28.85 30.87 -5.21
N PHE A 382 -29.97 30.21 -4.93
CA PHE A 382 -31.22 30.40 -5.66
C PHE A 382 -32.41 30.40 -4.69
N THR A 383 -33.54 30.96 -5.12
CA THR A 383 -34.76 31.01 -4.30
C THR A 383 -35.54 29.71 -4.47
N ALA A 384 -36.04 29.16 -3.37
CA ALA A 384 -36.89 27.97 -3.39
C ALA A 384 -38.14 28.22 -4.26
N PHE A 385 -38.45 27.26 -5.12
CA PHE A 385 -39.63 27.25 -5.99
C PHE A 385 -40.54 26.08 -5.62
N GLU A 386 -41.78 26.10 -6.12
CA GLU A 386 -42.75 25.04 -5.86
C GLU A 386 -42.21 23.67 -6.31
N GLY A 387 -42.23 22.69 -5.42
CA GLY A 387 -41.69 21.35 -5.68
C GLY A 387 -40.17 21.18 -5.49
N SER A 388 -39.43 22.25 -5.18
CA SER A 388 -37.97 22.16 -4.88
C SER A 388 -37.64 21.28 -3.67
N GLU A 389 -38.58 21.13 -2.74
CA GLU A 389 -38.46 20.26 -1.56
C GLU A 389 -38.25 18.77 -1.88
N ASN A 390 -38.65 18.33 -3.08
CA ASN A 390 -38.52 16.94 -3.55
C ASN A 390 -37.10 16.58 -4.01
N PHE A 391 -36.20 17.57 -4.12
CA PHE A 391 -34.87 17.39 -4.69
C PHE A 391 -33.77 17.87 -3.75
N ASP A 392 -32.60 17.25 -3.86
CA ASP A 392 -31.33 17.74 -3.35
C ASP A 392 -30.50 18.27 -4.51
N PHE A 393 -29.89 19.45 -4.32
CA PHE A 393 -29.13 20.16 -5.35
C PHE A 393 -27.65 20.19 -4.98
N PHE A 394 -26.77 19.92 -5.95
CA PHE A 394 -25.32 19.91 -5.76
C PHE A 394 -24.62 20.60 -6.92
N ILE A 395 -23.59 21.39 -6.66
CA ILE A 395 -22.63 21.83 -7.69
C ILE A 395 -21.49 20.85 -7.71
N ALA A 396 -21.23 20.24 -8.87
CA ALA A 396 -20.03 19.46 -9.11
C ALA A 396 -19.00 20.24 -9.93
N PHE A 397 -17.71 19.94 -9.77
CA PHE A 397 -16.64 20.59 -10.52
C PHE A 397 -15.52 19.62 -10.93
N SER A 398 -14.85 19.92 -12.06
CA SER A 398 -13.79 19.08 -12.66
C SER A 398 -12.67 19.86 -13.33
#